data_AF-A0A7C3V933-F1
#
_entry.id   AF-A0A7C3V933-F1
#
_cell.length_a   1.000
_cell.length_b   1.000
_cell.length_c   1.000
_cell.angle_alpha   90.00
_cell.angle_beta   90.00
_cell.angle_gamma   90.00
#
_symmetry.space_group_name_H-M   'P 1'
#
loop_
_entity.id
_entity.type
_entity.pdbx_description
1 polymer ?
#
loop_
_entity_poly.entity_id
_entity_poly.type
_entity_poly.pdbx_seq_one_letter_code
_entity_poly.pdbx_strand_id
1 'polypeptide(L)'
;MLKERAIELIEKIKEIPGRKVITMTVEESDSIFEADGKKIGDNIENFAMFAAKLARGMGVGGAMTVVQFIGSGRRVIFGFVLGENNWVSIPADEMERIHNTDYKTGEPLPVEPDVDFCDFY
;
A
#
# COMPACT_ATOMS: atom_id res chain seq x y z
N MET A 1 1.16 10.68 -18.01
CA MET A 1 1.30 11.23 -16.64
C MET A 1 0.77 10.27 -15.57
N LEU A 2 -0.54 10.15 -15.31
CA LEU A 2 -1.11 9.24 -14.29
C LEU A 2 -0.63 7.79 -14.43
N LYS A 3 -0.70 7.25 -15.64
CA LYS A 3 -0.26 5.88 -15.94
C LYS A 3 1.23 5.66 -15.66
N GLU A 4 2.07 6.67 -15.92
CA GLU A 4 3.51 6.59 -15.68
C GLU A 4 3.82 6.59 -14.18
N ARG A 5 3.15 7.44 -13.39
CA ARG A 5 3.28 7.47 -11.93
C ARG A 5 2.80 6.19 -11.26
N ALA A 6 1.70 5.61 -11.77
CA ALA A 6 1.22 4.30 -11.32
C ALA A 6 2.23 3.19 -11.61
N ILE A 7 2.80 3.16 -12.83
CA ILE A 7 3.83 2.19 -13.21
C ILE A 7 5.09 2.36 -12.35
N GLU A 8 5.54 3.59 -12.13
CA GLU A 8 6.69 3.90 -11.28
C GLU A 8 6.52 3.35 -9.86
N LEU A 9 5.35 3.58 -9.24
CA LEU A 9 5.05 3.06 -7.91
C LEU A 9 5.05 1.53 -7.90
N ILE A 10 4.50 0.88 -8.93
CA ILE A 10 4.51 -0.58 -9.06
C ILE A 10 5.95 -1.11 -9.12
N GLU A 11 6.80 -0.49 -9.94
CA GLU A 11 8.19 -0.91 -10.07
C GLU A 11 8.94 -0.76 -8.75
N LYS A 12 8.78 0.37 -8.03
CA LYS A 12 9.38 0.51 -6.70
C LYS A 12 8.87 -0.53 -5.70
N ILE A 13 7.57 -0.85 -5.71
CA ILE A 13 7.02 -1.89 -4.81
C ILE A 13 7.58 -3.27 -5.13
N LYS A 14 7.89 -3.57 -6.41
CA LYS A 14 8.52 -4.85 -6.81
C LYS A 14 9.95 -4.98 -6.28
N GLU A 15 10.64 -3.88 -6.00
CA GLU A 15 11.99 -3.87 -5.43
C GLU A 15 12.02 -4.26 -3.95
N ILE A 16 10.90 -4.07 -3.22
CA ILE A 16 10.75 -4.62 -1.87
C ILE A 16 10.97 -6.15 -1.97
N PRO A 17 11.74 -6.81 -1.11
CA PRO A 17 11.91 -8.26 -1.16
C PRO A 17 10.72 -9.02 -0.54
N GLY A 18 10.61 -10.32 -0.77
CA GLY A 18 9.65 -11.21 -0.10
C GLY A 18 8.18 -11.09 -0.54
N ARG A 19 7.31 -11.85 0.14
CA ARG A 19 5.85 -11.85 -0.04
C ARG A 19 5.25 -10.52 0.36
N LYS A 20 4.25 -10.03 -0.39
CA LYS A 20 3.53 -8.79 -0.07
C LYS A 20 2.03 -8.96 -0.21
N VAL A 21 1.29 -8.20 0.57
CA VAL A 21 -0.14 -7.97 0.34
C VAL A 21 -0.32 -6.46 0.19
N ILE A 22 -1.02 -6.05 -0.85
CA ILE A 22 -1.33 -4.66 -1.10
C ILE A 22 -2.83 -4.46 -0.92
N THR A 23 -3.18 -3.57 -0.01
CA THR A 23 -4.57 -3.17 0.18
C THR A 23 -4.71 -1.74 -0.34
N MET A 24 -5.73 -1.49 -1.16
CA MET A 24 -6.00 -0.17 -1.69
C MET A 24 -7.46 0.18 -1.48
N THR A 25 -7.70 1.37 -0.95
CA THR A 25 -9.05 1.93 -0.72
C THR A 25 -9.22 3.14 -1.62
N VAL A 26 -10.25 3.13 -2.46
CA VAL A 26 -10.58 4.18 -3.42
C VAL A 26 -12.10 4.35 -3.42
N GLU A 27 -12.59 5.54 -3.05
CA GLU A 27 -14.03 5.84 -2.92
C GLU A 27 -14.76 4.80 -2.01
N GLU A 28 -16.07 4.55 -2.22
CA GLU A 28 -16.86 3.50 -1.54
C GLU A 28 -16.45 2.06 -1.97
N SER A 29 -15.21 1.86 -2.44
CA SER A 29 -14.71 0.57 -2.87
C SER A 29 -13.36 0.23 -2.24
N ASP A 30 -13.33 -0.89 -1.53
CA ASP A 30 -12.09 -1.51 -1.07
C ASP A 30 -11.66 -2.56 -2.09
N SER A 31 -10.37 -2.56 -2.44
CA SER A 31 -9.77 -3.60 -3.27
C SER A 31 -8.53 -4.16 -2.58
N ILE A 32 -8.55 -5.46 -2.30
CA ILE A 32 -7.39 -6.20 -1.78
C ILE A 32 -6.69 -6.88 -2.95
N PHE A 33 -5.37 -6.70 -3.04
CA PHE A 33 -4.49 -7.37 -3.99
C PHE A 33 -3.47 -8.19 -3.21
N GLU A 34 -3.59 -9.50 -3.27
CA GLU A 34 -2.55 -10.37 -2.75
C GLU A 34 -1.44 -10.52 -3.80
N ALA A 35 -0.20 -10.22 -3.41
CA ALA A 35 0.97 -10.48 -4.24
C ALA A 35 1.69 -11.72 -3.68
N ASP A 36 1.12 -12.90 -3.96
CA ASP A 36 1.76 -14.17 -3.56
C ASP A 36 1.38 -15.38 -4.43
N GLY A 37 2.14 -15.58 -5.51
CA GLY A 37 2.05 -16.73 -6.43
C GLY A 37 2.23 -16.36 -7.91
N LYS A 38 1.89 -15.12 -8.27
CA LYS A 38 2.28 -14.44 -9.52
C LYS A 38 2.57 -13.00 -9.12
N LYS A 39 3.80 -12.51 -9.32
CA LYS A 39 4.19 -11.13 -8.99
C LYS A 39 3.20 -10.15 -9.61
N ILE A 40 3.05 -9.00 -8.96
CA ILE A 40 2.56 -7.81 -9.64
C ILE A 40 3.48 -7.57 -10.84
N GLY A 41 2.97 -7.73 -12.06
CA GLY A 41 3.83 -7.73 -13.26
C GLY A 41 4.11 -9.09 -13.91
N ASP A 42 3.90 -10.22 -13.22
CA ASP A 42 4.28 -11.55 -13.78
C ASP A 42 3.37 -12.01 -14.91
N ASN A 43 2.15 -11.49 -14.98
CA ASN A 43 1.37 -11.49 -16.21
C ASN A 43 0.98 -10.05 -16.54
N ILE A 44 0.94 -9.73 -17.83
CA ILE A 44 0.68 -8.39 -18.33
C ILE A 44 -0.74 -7.90 -17.96
N GLU A 45 -1.68 -8.82 -17.76
CA GLU A 45 -3.08 -8.52 -17.41
C GLU A 45 -3.22 -8.05 -15.96
N ASN A 46 -2.55 -8.72 -15.02
CA ASN A 46 -2.47 -8.39 -13.60
C ASN A 46 -1.73 -7.06 -13.42
N PHE A 47 -0.67 -6.84 -14.19
CA PHE A 47 0.02 -5.55 -14.21
C PHE A 47 -0.89 -4.42 -14.69
N ALA A 48 -1.53 -4.60 -15.85
CA ALA A 48 -2.39 -3.58 -16.45
C ALA A 48 -3.60 -3.29 -15.55
N MET A 49 -4.21 -4.33 -14.97
CA MET A 49 -5.32 -4.18 -14.03
C MET A 49 -4.88 -3.42 -12.78
N PHE A 50 -3.75 -3.79 -12.17
CA PHE A 50 -3.27 -3.11 -10.97
C PHE A 50 -2.88 -1.65 -11.26
N ALA A 51 -2.18 -1.39 -12.36
CA ALA A 51 -1.84 -0.04 -12.81
C ALA A 51 -3.09 0.82 -13.08
N ALA A 52 -4.14 0.25 -13.69
CA ALA A 52 -5.40 0.95 -13.92
C ALA A 52 -6.09 1.34 -12.61
N LYS A 53 -6.07 0.45 -11.61
CA LYS A 53 -6.67 0.72 -10.31
C LYS A 53 -5.87 1.76 -9.50
N LEU A 54 -4.54 1.69 -9.53
CA LEU A 54 -3.68 2.74 -8.98
C LEU A 54 -3.91 4.10 -9.66
N ALA A 55 -3.95 4.13 -10.99
CA ALA A 55 -4.22 5.36 -11.73
C ALA A 55 -5.60 5.95 -11.39
N ARG A 56 -6.61 5.10 -11.16
CA ARG A 56 -7.91 5.54 -10.63
C ARG A 56 -7.74 6.16 -9.25
N GLY A 57 -7.10 5.48 -8.30
CA GLY A 57 -6.85 5.99 -6.95
C GLY A 57 -6.12 7.34 -6.94
N MET A 58 -5.11 7.51 -7.80
CA MET A 58 -4.40 8.80 -7.96
C MET A 58 -5.27 9.90 -8.56
N GLY A 59 -6.23 9.54 -9.42
CA GLY A 59 -7.12 10.49 -10.09
C GLY A 59 -8.29 10.97 -9.23
N VAL A 60 -8.88 10.08 -8.41
CA VAL A 60 -10.07 10.40 -7.59
C VAL A 60 -9.78 10.54 -6.10
N GLY A 61 -8.60 10.14 -5.64
CA GLY A 61 -8.24 10.06 -4.23
C GLY A 61 -8.34 8.63 -3.69
N GLY A 62 -7.40 8.26 -2.84
CA GLY A 62 -7.38 6.96 -2.18
C GLY A 62 -6.18 6.78 -1.25
N ALA A 63 -6.13 5.62 -0.63
CA ALA A 63 -5.01 5.20 0.21
C ALA A 63 -4.57 3.79 -0.18
N MET A 64 -3.30 3.49 0.07
CA MET A 64 -2.76 2.16 -0.16
C MET A 64 -1.81 1.79 0.96
N THR A 65 -1.88 0.53 1.40
CA THR A 65 -0.89 -0.08 2.28
C THR A 65 -0.21 -1.25 1.58
N VAL A 66 1.08 -1.41 1.82
CA VAL A 66 1.88 -2.56 1.38
C VAL A 66 2.39 -3.26 2.63
N VAL A 67 1.92 -4.49 2.85
CA VAL A 67 2.34 -5.35 3.95
C VAL A 67 3.34 -6.36 3.43
N GLN A 68 4.59 -6.23 3.83
CA GLN A 68 5.66 -7.18 3.54
C GLN A 68 5.78 -8.20 4.67
N PHE A 69 5.87 -9.49 4.35
CA PHE A 69 6.06 -10.55 5.33
C PHE A 69 7.54 -10.89 5.46
N ILE A 70 8.12 -10.70 6.65
CA ILE A 70 9.56 -10.85 6.94
C ILE A 70 9.83 -11.98 7.96
N GLY A 71 9.53 -13.22 7.57
CA GLY A 71 9.78 -14.41 8.40
C GLY A 71 8.94 -14.48 9.69
N SER A 72 8.79 -15.68 10.26
CA SER A 72 8.23 -15.94 11.60
C SER A 72 7.00 -15.11 12.04
N GLY A 73 6.10 -14.72 11.13
CA GLY A 73 4.92 -13.90 11.44
C GLY A 73 5.15 -12.38 11.49
N ARG A 74 6.40 -11.91 11.42
CA ARG A 74 6.74 -10.47 11.37
C ARG A 74 6.34 -9.83 10.06
N ARG A 75 5.87 -8.59 10.15
CA ARG A 75 5.33 -7.81 9.04
C ARG A 75 5.89 -6.40 9.07
N VAL A 76 6.21 -5.87 7.89
CA VAL A 76 6.54 -4.46 7.68
C VAL A 76 5.43 -3.81 6.89
N ILE A 77 4.96 -2.64 7.32
CA ILE A 77 3.89 -1.89 6.66
C ILE A 77 4.44 -0.59 6.10
N PHE A 78 4.15 -0.35 4.82
CA PHE A 78 4.36 0.93 4.12
C PHE A 78 2.99 1.54 3.77
N GLY A 79 2.86 2.86 3.90
CA GLY A 79 1.63 3.58 3.58
C GLY A 79 1.80 4.59 2.45
N PHE A 80 0.72 4.82 1.72
CA PHE A 80 0.67 5.77 0.61
C PHE A 80 -0.66 6.50 0.56
N VAL A 81 -0.60 7.80 0.31
CA VAL A 81 -1.74 8.59 -0.16
C VAL A 81 -1.70 8.61 -1.68
N LEU A 82 -2.84 8.33 -2.30
CA LEU A 82 -3.05 8.42 -3.75
C LEU A 82 -3.94 9.63 -4.01
N GLY A 83 -3.50 10.59 -4.81
CA GLY A 83 -4.29 11.80 -5.07
C GLY A 83 -3.53 12.82 -5.91
N GLU A 84 -4.25 13.84 -6.39
CA GLU A 84 -3.67 14.93 -7.20
C GLU A 84 -2.87 14.43 -8.42
N ASN A 85 -3.32 13.32 -9.02
CA ASN A 85 -2.61 12.61 -10.08
C ASN A 85 -1.21 12.10 -9.71
N ASN A 86 -0.98 11.87 -8.42
CA ASN A 86 0.29 11.45 -7.86
C ASN A 86 0.11 10.47 -6.68
N TRP A 87 1.22 10.03 -6.12
CA TRP A 87 1.31 9.31 -4.86
C TRP A 87 2.35 9.95 -3.95
N VAL A 88 2.12 9.85 -2.65
CA VAL A 88 3.03 10.31 -1.59
C VAL A 88 3.14 9.19 -0.56
N SER A 89 4.35 8.82 -0.17
CA SER A 89 4.56 7.88 0.93
C SER A 89 4.19 8.54 2.25
N ILE A 90 3.52 7.79 3.12
CA ILE A 90 3.21 8.21 4.47
C ILE A 90 4.42 7.85 5.34
N PRO A 91 4.97 8.80 6.12
CA PRO A 91 6.06 8.54 7.05
C PRO A 91 5.74 7.41 8.04
N ALA A 92 6.77 6.69 8.50
CA ALA A 92 6.61 5.55 9.39
C ALA A 92 5.89 5.90 10.71
N ASP A 93 6.25 7.02 11.32
CA ASP A 93 5.65 7.53 12.56
C ASP A 93 4.19 7.92 12.37
N GLU A 94 3.86 8.54 11.25
CA GLU A 94 2.47 8.86 10.89
C GLU A 94 1.65 7.60 10.60
N MET A 95 2.23 6.61 9.93
CA MET A 95 1.58 5.31 9.71
C MET A 95 1.31 4.57 11.02
N GLU A 96 2.30 4.53 11.92
CA GLU A 96 2.14 3.93 13.24
C GLU A 96 1.02 4.62 14.02
N ARG A 97 1.00 5.97 13.99
CA ARG A 97 -0.06 6.76 14.62
C ARG A 97 -1.43 6.43 14.05
N ILE A 98 -1.58 6.38 12.73
CA ILE A 98 -2.87 6.07 12.07
C ILE A 98 -3.33 4.64 12.42
N HIS A 99 -2.41 3.67 12.39
CA HIS A 99 -2.73 2.27 12.66
C HIS A 99 -3.13 2.03 14.13
N ASN A 100 -2.51 2.76 15.06
CA ASN A 100 -2.69 2.58 16.48
C ASN A 100 -3.65 3.60 17.11
N THR A 101 -4.50 4.29 16.34
CA THR A 101 -5.48 5.25 16.87
C THR A 101 -6.90 4.88 16.44
N ASP A 102 -7.82 4.79 17.40
CA ASP A 102 -9.24 4.58 17.09
C ASP A 102 -9.80 5.81 16.38
N TYR A 103 -10.35 5.63 15.18
CA TYR A 103 -10.81 6.77 14.38
C TYR A 103 -12.03 7.50 14.98
N LYS A 104 -12.81 6.85 15.86
CA LYS A 104 -14.01 7.43 16.47
C LYS A 104 -13.67 8.20 17.74
N THR A 105 -12.77 7.65 18.57
CA THR A 105 -12.48 8.19 19.89
C THR A 105 -11.18 8.98 19.93
N GLY A 106 -10.25 8.72 19.01
CA GLY A 106 -8.89 9.26 19.04
C GLY A 106 -7.98 8.59 20.08
N GLU A 107 -8.48 7.56 20.78
CA GLU A 107 -7.71 6.86 21.80
C GLU A 107 -6.75 5.84 21.18
N PRO A 108 -5.62 5.54 21.83
CA PRO A 108 -4.69 4.52 21.35
C PRO A 108 -5.34 3.13 21.31
N LEU A 109 -5.13 2.42 20.20
CA LEU A 109 -5.43 1.01 20.05
C LEU A 109 -4.27 0.15 20.60
N PRO A 110 -4.52 -1.11 20.99
CA PRO A 110 -3.47 -2.05 21.32
C PRO A 110 -2.49 -2.21 20.15
N VAL A 111 -1.18 -2.16 20.45
CA VAL A 111 -0.14 -2.37 19.45
C VAL A 111 -0.21 -3.81 18.94
N GLU A 112 -0.29 -3.97 17.61
CA GLU A 112 -0.22 -5.29 16.99
C GLU A 112 1.21 -5.83 17.13
N PRO A 113 1.41 -7.01 17.76
CA PRO A 113 2.74 -7.59 17.91
C PRO A 113 3.31 -7.96 16.53
N ASP A 114 4.64 -7.90 16.41
CA ASP A 114 5.38 -8.30 15.21
C ASP A 114 5.08 -7.45 13.96
N VAL A 115 4.56 -6.23 14.13
CA VAL A 115 4.33 -5.25 13.06
C VAL A 115 5.30 -4.08 13.22
N ASP A 116 6.09 -3.83 12.19
CA ASP A 116 6.98 -2.67 12.07
C ASP A 116 6.44 -1.72 10.99
N PHE A 117 6.55 -0.41 11.20
CA PHE A 117 6.24 0.62 10.19
C PHE A 117 7.54 1.16 9.61
N CYS A 118 7.57 1.40 8.29
CA CYS A 118 8.78 1.85 7.60
C CYS A 118 8.49 2.94 6.58
N ASP A 119 9.44 3.86 6.46
CA ASP A 119 9.44 4.84 5.38
C ASP A 119 9.67 4.15 4.04
N PHE A 120 9.08 4.71 2.99
CA PHE A 120 9.28 4.26 1.62
C PHE A 120 10.10 5.29 0.84
N TYR A 121 11.28 4.90 0.40
CA TYR A 121 12.27 5.72 -0.33
C TYR A 121 12.35 5.31 -1.81
#